data_AF-A0A1Y2IJJ2-F1
#
_entry.id   AF-A0A1Y2IJJ2-F1
#
_cell.length_a   1.000
_cell.length_b   1.000
_cell.length_c   1.000
_cell.angle_alpha   90.00
_cell.angle_beta   90.00
_cell.angle_gamma   90.00
#
_symmetry.space_group_name_H-M   'P 1'
#
loop_
_entity.id
_entity.type
_entity.pdbx_description
1 polymer ?
#
loop_
_entity_poly.entity_id
_entity_poly.type
_entity_poly.pdbx_seq_one_letter_code
_entity_poly.pdbx_strand_id
1 'polypeptide(L)'
;QVVGVLDWQHAAILPMFLLAGIPGPLQNYGDPISEYMVPPSLPSNLADMDESGRIRAEELYRRRLVHYHYVKSTEKYNEFHNVALTEPMGVLRRRLFCYASEPWEGETLELKAALIEATDNWRALSGTDAPCPVQFDAEDVQETMRLEAEQQEADEVLQDCLDLVGAGTDGWVSVEHYEEAMARSKRLKEDALASATSDQERAEVTAHWPLDDMDETSYM
;
A
#
# COMPACT_ATOMS: atom_id res chain seq x y z
N GLN A 1 -34.43 -22.34 -23.44
CA GLN A 1 -34.49 -20.99 -22.83
C GLN A 1 -33.36 -20.90 -21.83
N VAL A 2 -32.44 -19.96 -22.00
CA VAL A 2 -31.38 -19.66 -21.02
C VAL A 2 -31.91 -18.53 -20.13
N VAL A 3 -31.87 -18.70 -18.81
CA VAL A 3 -32.43 -17.75 -17.82
C VAL A 3 -31.37 -16.90 -17.12
N GLY A 4 -30.10 -17.15 -17.41
CA GLY A 4 -28.96 -16.39 -16.89
C GLY A 4 -27.64 -16.93 -17.41
N VAL A 5 -26.61 -16.09 -17.35
CA VAL A 5 -25.22 -16.44 -17.64
C VAL A 5 -24.43 -16.17 -16.36
N LEU A 6 -23.73 -17.19 -15.87
CA LEU A 6 -22.74 -17.04 -14.80
C LEU A 6 -21.39 -16.94 -15.47
N ASP A 7 -20.79 -15.75 -15.41
CA ASP A 7 -19.41 -15.56 -15.78
C ASP A 7 -18.54 -15.99 -14.59
N TRP A 8 -17.76 -17.04 -14.79
CA TRP A 8 -16.82 -17.60 -13.82
C TRP A 8 -15.38 -17.29 -14.20
N GLN A 9 -15.16 -16.55 -15.30
CA GLN A 9 -13.84 -16.02 -15.61
C GLN A 9 -13.46 -15.12 -14.43
N HIS A 10 -12.29 -15.38 -13.84
CA HIS A 10 -11.78 -14.76 -12.60
C HIS A 10 -12.35 -15.30 -11.28
N ALA A 11 -13.14 -16.38 -11.26
CA ALA A 11 -13.46 -17.07 -10.02
C ALA A 11 -12.25 -17.87 -9.51
N ALA A 12 -11.73 -17.51 -8.32
CA ALA A 12 -10.61 -18.19 -7.69
C ALA A 12 -11.10 -19.17 -6.61
N ILE A 13 -10.50 -20.37 -6.57
CA ILE A 13 -10.67 -21.34 -5.48
C ILE A 13 -9.40 -21.31 -4.65
N LEU A 14 -9.38 -20.44 -3.64
CA LEU A 14 -8.25 -20.26 -2.73
C LEU A 14 -8.71 -20.45 -1.28
N PRO A 15 -7.79 -20.75 -0.35
CA PRO A 15 -8.08 -20.69 1.07
C PRO A 15 -8.73 -19.36 1.48
N MET A 16 -9.70 -19.42 2.40
CA MET A 16 -10.47 -18.24 2.83
C MET A 16 -9.59 -17.09 3.31
N PHE A 17 -8.44 -17.36 3.94
CA PHE A 17 -7.54 -16.30 4.41
C PHE A 17 -6.88 -15.51 3.27
N LEU A 18 -6.81 -16.06 2.05
CA LEU A 18 -6.33 -15.36 0.85
C LEU A 18 -7.46 -14.58 0.15
N LEU A 19 -8.70 -15.07 0.24
CA LEU A 19 -9.87 -14.39 -0.35
C LEU A 19 -10.48 -13.33 0.56
N ALA A 20 -10.26 -13.44 1.87
CA ALA A 20 -10.73 -12.47 2.85
C ALA A 20 -9.89 -11.19 2.77
N GLY A 21 -10.53 -10.13 2.33
CA GLY A 21 -9.99 -8.78 2.29
C GLY A 21 -11.12 -7.77 2.23
N ILE A 22 -10.77 -6.50 2.38
CA ILE A 22 -11.65 -5.39 2.07
C ILE A 22 -11.36 -5.03 0.61
N PRO A 23 -12.37 -4.99 -0.29
CA PRO A 23 -12.14 -4.58 -1.68
C PRO A 23 -11.46 -3.21 -1.73
N GLY A 24 -10.48 -3.04 -2.62
CA GLY A 24 -9.67 -1.81 -2.72
C GLY A 24 -10.48 -0.51 -2.70
N PRO A 25 -11.56 -0.35 -3.50
CA PRO A 25 -12.40 0.86 -3.47
C PRO A 25 -13.11 1.13 -2.14
N LEU A 26 -13.21 0.13 -1.25
CA LEU A 26 -13.82 0.23 0.08
C LEU A 26 -12.77 0.27 1.20
N GLN A 27 -11.48 0.11 0.84
CA GLN A 27 -10.37 0.05 1.77
C GLN A 27 -9.83 1.44 2.10
N ASN A 28 -9.43 1.64 3.36
CA ASN A 28 -8.76 2.85 3.83
C ASN A 28 -7.74 2.50 4.92
N TYR A 29 -6.84 1.56 4.63
CA TYR A 29 -5.72 1.19 5.52
C TYR A 29 -4.69 2.31 5.60
N GLY A 30 -3.90 2.36 6.68
CA GLY A 30 -2.96 3.46 6.97
C GLY A 30 -3.64 4.68 7.58
N ASP A 31 -4.97 4.65 7.75
CA ASP A 31 -5.73 5.69 8.44
C ASP A 31 -6.11 5.22 9.86
N PRO A 32 -5.62 5.88 10.92
CA PRO A 32 -5.89 5.46 12.29
C PRO A 32 -7.39 5.38 12.63
N ILE A 33 -8.22 6.27 12.09
CA ILE A 33 -9.67 6.27 12.37
C ILE A 33 -10.32 5.01 11.80
N SER A 34 -9.96 4.63 10.57
CA SER A 34 -10.36 3.35 9.97
C SER A 34 -9.84 2.15 10.75
N GLU A 35 -8.54 2.11 11.08
CA GLU A 35 -7.89 0.97 11.73
C GLU A 35 -8.46 0.70 13.13
N TYR A 36 -8.70 1.75 13.92
CA TYR A 36 -9.35 1.64 15.22
C TYR A 36 -10.87 1.49 15.12
N MET A 37 -11.42 1.43 13.90
CA MET A 37 -12.85 1.27 13.65
C MET A 37 -13.70 2.31 14.39
N VAL A 38 -13.19 3.54 14.47
CA VAL A 38 -13.87 4.68 15.11
C VAL A 38 -14.94 5.19 14.14
N PRO A 39 -16.19 5.42 14.59
CA PRO A 39 -17.22 5.98 13.73
C PRO A 39 -16.77 7.31 13.10
N PRO A 40 -16.72 7.40 11.76
CA PRO A 40 -16.19 8.57 11.10
C PRO A 40 -17.14 9.77 11.22
N SER A 41 -16.56 10.96 11.31
CA SER A 41 -17.28 12.22 11.32
C SER A 41 -16.55 13.25 10.47
N LEU A 42 -17.29 14.25 9.97
CA LEU A 42 -16.70 15.38 9.29
C LEU A 42 -15.96 16.27 10.30
N PRO A 43 -14.85 16.93 9.89
CA PRO A 43 -14.16 17.89 10.74
C PRO A 43 -15.09 19.02 11.19
N SER A 44 -14.96 19.47 12.43
CA SER A 44 -15.79 20.55 12.99
C SER A 44 -15.55 21.90 12.31
N ASN A 45 -14.36 22.12 11.76
CA ASN A 45 -13.94 23.33 11.06
C ASN A 45 -14.19 23.28 9.55
N LEU A 46 -14.98 22.32 9.04
CA LEU A 46 -15.20 22.15 7.60
C LEU A 46 -15.70 23.43 6.91
N ALA A 47 -16.54 24.22 7.59
CA ALA A 47 -17.08 25.48 7.06
C ALA A 47 -16.02 26.59 6.91
N ASP A 48 -14.90 26.48 7.62
CA ASP A 48 -13.82 27.47 7.61
C ASP A 48 -12.71 27.09 6.62
N MET A 49 -12.78 25.91 5.99
CA MET A 49 -11.80 25.44 5.01
C MET A 49 -12.00 26.10 3.65
N ASP A 50 -10.92 26.22 2.88
CA ASP A 50 -11.00 26.56 1.48
C ASP A 50 -11.65 25.42 0.67
N GLU A 51 -12.03 25.69 -0.58
CA GLU A 51 -12.73 24.70 -1.41
C GLU A 51 -11.92 23.40 -1.56
N SER A 52 -10.60 23.54 -1.74
CA SER A 52 -9.69 22.41 -1.86
C SER A 52 -9.63 21.57 -0.57
N GLY A 53 -9.50 22.22 0.59
CA GLY A 53 -9.51 21.57 1.90
C GLY A 53 -10.83 20.89 2.21
N ARG A 54 -11.95 21.51 1.83
CA ARG A 54 -13.29 20.95 1.99
C ARG A 54 -13.47 19.68 1.16
N ILE A 55 -13.06 19.69 -0.11
CA ILE A 55 -13.10 18.51 -0.99
C ILE A 55 -12.29 17.36 -0.40
N ARG A 56 -11.04 17.62 0.04
CA ARG A 56 -10.19 16.60 0.67
C ARG A 56 -10.82 16.02 1.95
N ALA A 57 -11.37 16.87 2.80
CA ALA A 57 -12.00 16.45 4.05
C ALA A 57 -13.26 15.61 3.81
N GLU A 58 -14.11 16.01 2.86
CA GLU A 58 -15.29 15.24 2.46
C GLU A 58 -14.91 13.90 1.85
N GLU A 59 -13.86 13.84 1.02
CA GLU A 59 -13.40 12.60 0.41
C GLU A 59 -12.82 11.63 1.43
N LEU A 60 -11.94 12.10 2.32
CA LEU A 60 -11.42 11.28 3.41
C LEU A 60 -12.54 10.75 4.31
N TYR A 61 -13.56 11.58 4.60
CA TYR A 61 -14.75 11.13 5.32
C TYR A 61 -15.48 10.00 4.57
N ARG A 62 -15.68 10.12 3.26
CA ARG A 62 -16.32 9.07 2.44
C ARG A 62 -15.51 7.77 2.47
N ARG A 63 -14.19 7.84 2.29
CA ARG A 63 -13.29 6.66 2.37
C ARG A 63 -13.39 5.95 3.71
N ARG A 64 -13.34 6.70 4.82
CA ARG A 64 -13.54 6.15 6.17
C ARG A 64 -14.93 5.56 6.36
N LEU A 65 -15.96 6.23 5.85
CA LEU A 65 -17.35 5.80 5.98
C LEU A 65 -17.62 4.48 5.26
N VAL A 66 -17.16 4.33 4.02
CA VAL A 66 -17.33 3.08 3.26
C VAL A 66 -16.56 1.93 3.90
N HIS A 67 -15.33 2.19 4.35
CA HIS A 67 -14.52 1.22 5.08
C HIS A 67 -15.21 0.75 6.36
N TYR A 68 -15.63 1.70 7.19
CA TYR A 68 -16.33 1.43 8.44
C TYR A 68 -17.58 0.57 8.22
N HIS A 69 -18.41 0.95 7.25
CA HIS A 69 -19.63 0.19 6.94
C HIS A 69 -19.34 -1.17 6.34
N TYR A 70 -18.30 -1.33 5.52
CA TYR A 70 -17.92 -2.63 5.00
C TYR A 70 -17.53 -3.59 6.13
N VAL A 71 -16.64 -3.17 7.03
CA VAL A 71 -16.19 -4.00 8.15
C VAL A 71 -17.36 -4.32 9.09
N LYS A 72 -18.17 -3.33 9.48
CA LYS A 72 -19.32 -3.55 10.39
C LYS A 72 -20.43 -4.40 9.77
N SER A 73 -20.67 -4.24 8.47
CA SER A 73 -21.65 -5.08 7.77
C SER A 73 -21.14 -6.50 7.61
N THR A 74 -19.86 -6.67 7.32
CA THR A 74 -19.20 -7.98 7.24
C THR A 74 -19.27 -8.71 8.59
N GLU A 75 -18.95 -8.02 9.69
CA GLU A 75 -19.09 -8.52 11.06
C GLU A 75 -20.51 -9.03 11.35
N LYS A 76 -21.54 -8.29 10.89
CA LYS A 76 -22.94 -8.61 11.17
C LYS A 76 -23.54 -9.68 10.25
N TYR A 77 -23.19 -9.67 8.97
CA TYR A 77 -23.91 -10.43 7.94
C TYR A 77 -23.09 -11.55 7.31
N ASN A 78 -21.78 -11.61 7.54
CA ASN A 78 -20.89 -12.61 6.97
C ASN A 78 -19.83 -13.08 7.99
N GLU A 79 -20.28 -13.88 8.95
CA GLU A 79 -19.45 -14.40 10.04
C GLU A 79 -18.17 -15.09 9.54
N PHE A 80 -18.26 -15.93 8.51
CA PHE A 80 -17.09 -16.65 7.97
C PHE A 80 -16.05 -15.70 7.38
N HIS A 81 -16.48 -14.67 6.65
CA HIS A 81 -15.56 -13.66 6.12
C HIS A 81 -14.98 -12.80 7.23
N ASN A 82 -15.78 -12.45 8.24
CA ASN A 82 -15.31 -11.70 9.41
C ASN A 82 -14.22 -12.47 10.16
N VAL A 83 -14.45 -13.76 10.46
CA VAL A 83 -13.45 -14.63 11.11
C VAL A 83 -12.15 -14.65 10.31
N ALA A 84 -12.24 -14.82 8.97
CA ALA A 84 -11.05 -14.84 8.12
C ALA A 84 -10.34 -13.47 8.02
N LEU A 85 -11.07 -12.35 8.10
CA LEU A 85 -10.49 -11.01 8.15
C LEU A 85 -9.74 -10.76 9.47
N THR A 86 -10.32 -11.20 10.59
CA THR A 86 -9.79 -10.97 11.94
C THR A 86 -8.85 -12.08 12.42
N GLU A 87 -8.57 -13.08 11.58
CA GLU A 87 -7.76 -14.23 11.94
C GLU A 87 -6.35 -13.79 12.36
N PRO A 88 -5.86 -14.22 13.55
CA PRO A 88 -4.49 -13.96 13.96
C PRO A 88 -3.51 -14.48 12.91
N MET A 89 -2.50 -13.66 12.58
CA MET A 89 -1.53 -13.92 11.51
C MET A 89 -2.13 -13.99 10.09
N GLY A 90 -3.39 -13.61 9.88
CA GLY A 90 -4.00 -13.59 8.55
C GLY A 90 -3.24 -12.68 7.57
N VAL A 91 -2.83 -11.49 8.03
CA VAL A 91 -2.01 -10.55 7.25
C VAL A 91 -0.66 -11.16 6.89
N LEU A 92 0.05 -11.72 7.87
CA LEU A 92 1.35 -12.34 7.66
C LEU A 92 1.26 -13.54 6.68
N ARG A 93 0.23 -14.40 6.80
CA ARG A 93 0.00 -15.51 5.87
C ARG A 93 -0.24 -15.03 4.44
N ARG A 94 -1.01 -13.94 4.27
CA ARG A 94 -1.23 -13.33 2.94
C ARG A 94 0.06 -12.75 2.37
N ARG A 95 0.81 -11.96 3.16
CA ARG A 95 2.11 -11.39 2.76
C ARG A 95 3.07 -12.48 2.30
N LEU A 96 3.28 -13.52 3.11
CA LEU A 96 4.13 -14.66 2.76
C LEU A 96 3.70 -15.33 1.45
N PHE A 97 2.39 -15.52 1.24
CA PHE A 97 1.88 -16.11 0.01
C PHE A 97 2.10 -15.21 -1.20
N CYS A 98 1.75 -13.92 -1.11
CA CYS A 98 1.87 -12.95 -2.20
C CYS A 98 3.34 -12.78 -2.60
N TYR A 99 4.21 -12.45 -1.65
CA TYR A 99 5.63 -12.21 -1.94
C TYR A 99 6.35 -13.47 -2.46
N ALA A 100 5.98 -14.67 -1.98
CA ALA A 100 6.54 -15.90 -2.52
C ALA A 100 6.00 -16.27 -3.92
N SER A 101 4.85 -15.71 -4.31
CA SER A 101 4.20 -15.97 -5.59
C SER A 101 4.72 -15.08 -6.72
N GLU A 102 5.44 -14.01 -6.40
CA GLU A 102 5.88 -12.99 -7.35
C GLU A 102 7.42 -12.85 -7.41
N PRO A 103 8.21 -13.94 -7.51
CA PRO A 103 9.68 -13.88 -7.45
C PRO A 103 10.33 -13.19 -8.67
N TRP A 104 9.55 -12.88 -9.70
CA TRP A 104 10.01 -12.21 -10.92
C TRP A 104 9.96 -10.69 -10.84
N GLU A 105 9.31 -10.11 -9.82
CA GLU A 105 9.30 -8.65 -9.59
C GLU A 105 10.70 -8.12 -9.18
N GLY A 106 11.66 -9.02 -8.96
CA GLY A 106 13.08 -8.69 -8.75
C GLY A 106 13.42 -8.25 -7.33
N GLU A 107 12.44 -7.74 -6.58
CA GLU A 107 12.59 -7.37 -5.17
C GLU A 107 12.25 -8.55 -4.25
N THR A 108 13.09 -8.79 -3.23
CA THR A 108 12.95 -9.92 -2.29
C THR A 108 13.00 -9.51 -0.82
N LEU A 109 13.24 -8.22 -0.55
CA LEU A 109 13.35 -7.66 0.78
C LEU A 109 12.07 -7.88 1.59
N GLU A 110 10.90 -7.60 1.02
CA GLU A 110 9.61 -7.79 1.68
C GLU A 110 9.35 -9.27 2.04
N LEU A 111 9.75 -10.19 1.15
CA LEU A 111 9.66 -11.62 1.43
C LEU A 111 10.59 -12.01 2.59
N LYS A 112 11.83 -11.50 2.60
CA LYS A 112 12.80 -11.79 3.66
C LYS A 112 12.30 -11.23 5.00
N ALA A 113 11.78 -10.01 5.03
CA ALA A 113 11.18 -9.40 6.22
C ALA A 113 9.98 -10.20 6.73
N ALA A 114 9.06 -10.60 5.84
CA ALA A 114 7.92 -11.44 6.19
C ALA A 114 8.36 -12.82 6.72
N LEU A 115 9.42 -13.42 6.17
CA LEU A 115 9.98 -14.68 6.67
C LEU A 115 10.61 -14.51 8.06
N ILE A 116 11.30 -13.40 8.33
CA ILE A 116 11.83 -13.08 9.66
C ILE A 116 10.67 -12.97 10.66
N GLU A 117 9.63 -12.18 10.37
CA GLU A 117 8.43 -12.08 11.22
C GLU A 117 7.77 -13.44 11.44
N ALA A 118 7.79 -14.31 10.41
CA ALA A 118 7.30 -15.68 10.51
C ALA A 118 8.14 -16.57 11.43
N THR A 119 9.44 -16.33 11.55
CA THR A 119 10.29 -17.06 12.52
C THR A 119 9.92 -16.71 13.96
N ASP A 120 9.67 -15.44 14.26
CA ASP A 120 9.25 -14.96 15.58
C ASP A 120 7.85 -15.46 15.96
N ASN A 121 6.97 -15.60 14.96
CA ASN A 121 5.57 -16.00 15.13
C ASN A 121 5.31 -17.47 14.75
N TRP A 122 6.34 -18.30 14.63
CA TRP A 122 6.23 -19.65 14.04
C TRP A 122 5.21 -20.55 14.72
N ARG A 123 5.12 -20.50 16.06
CA ARG A 123 4.15 -21.29 16.81
C ARG A 123 2.71 -20.95 16.45
N ALA A 124 2.41 -19.67 16.29
CA ALA A 124 1.09 -19.18 15.89
C ALA A 124 0.78 -19.50 14.42
N LEU A 125 1.80 -19.50 13.56
CA LEU A 125 1.66 -19.85 12.14
C LEU A 125 1.45 -21.33 11.91
N SER A 126 2.29 -22.18 12.50
CA SER A 126 2.29 -23.63 12.30
C SER A 126 1.23 -24.35 13.13
N GLY A 127 0.81 -23.76 14.25
CA GLY A 127 -0.06 -24.43 15.23
C GLY A 127 0.60 -25.61 15.94
N THR A 128 1.93 -25.73 15.85
CA THR A 128 2.70 -26.84 16.41
C THR A 128 3.89 -26.34 17.24
N ASP A 129 4.46 -27.23 18.04
CA ASP A 129 5.72 -27.00 18.76
C ASP A 129 6.96 -27.42 17.95
N ALA A 130 6.79 -27.75 16.67
CA ALA A 130 7.92 -28.06 15.81
C ALA A 130 8.80 -26.81 15.64
N PRO A 131 10.14 -26.96 15.59
CA PRO A 131 11.02 -25.82 15.32
C PRO A 131 10.74 -25.22 13.95
N CYS A 132 10.94 -23.91 13.81
CA CYS A 132 10.85 -23.24 12.52
C CYS A 132 11.90 -23.83 11.55
N PRO A 133 11.53 -24.18 10.31
CA PRO A 133 12.47 -24.76 9.35
C PRO A 133 13.47 -23.74 8.79
N VAL A 134 13.21 -22.45 8.98
CA VAL A 134 14.07 -21.34 8.55
C VAL A 134 14.64 -20.67 9.78
N GLN A 135 15.90 -20.29 9.71
CA GLN A 135 16.61 -19.54 10.75
C GLN A 135 17.42 -18.47 10.06
N PHE A 136 17.42 -17.29 10.66
CA PHE A 136 18.25 -16.16 10.28
C PHE A 136 19.24 -15.90 11.40
N ASP A 137 20.47 -15.53 11.06
CA ASP A 137 21.39 -15.03 12.07
C ASP A 137 21.04 -13.57 12.44
N ALA A 138 21.64 -13.09 13.53
CA ALA A 138 21.33 -11.76 14.05
C ALA A 138 21.78 -10.63 13.11
N GLU A 139 22.84 -10.84 12.32
CA GLU A 139 23.34 -9.87 11.35
C GLU A 139 22.38 -9.74 10.18
N ASP A 140 21.91 -10.88 9.66
CA ASP A 140 20.89 -10.97 8.61
C ASP A 140 19.58 -10.27 9.01
N VAL A 141 19.10 -10.50 10.24
CA VAL A 141 17.90 -9.84 10.76
C VAL A 141 18.11 -8.34 10.84
N GLN A 142 19.23 -7.91 11.43
CA GLN A 142 19.52 -6.49 11.59
C GLN A 142 19.61 -5.76 10.25
N GLU A 143 20.32 -6.33 9.28
CA GLU A 143 20.47 -5.72 7.96
C GLU A 143 19.16 -5.69 7.18
N THR A 144 18.36 -6.76 7.26
CA THR A 144 17.06 -6.81 6.59
C THR A 144 16.11 -5.73 7.14
N MET A 145 16.04 -5.58 8.46
CA MET A 145 15.20 -4.56 9.10
C MET A 145 15.71 -3.14 8.82
N ARG A 146 17.03 -2.94 8.67
CA ARG A 146 17.61 -1.65 8.26
C ARG A 146 17.17 -1.29 6.84
N LEU A 147 17.31 -2.22 5.91
CA LEU A 147 16.92 -2.01 4.51
C LEU A 147 15.42 -1.81 4.36
N GLU A 148 14.59 -2.57 5.09
CA GLU A 148 13.13 -2.40 5.09
C GLU A 148 12.74 -0.98 5.55
N ALA A 149 13.39 -0.46 6.59
CA ALA A 149 13.16 0.91 7.05
C ALA A 149 13.60 1.97 6.02
N GLU A 150 14.74 1.78 5.36
CA GLU A 150 15.22 2.67 4.29
C GLU A 150 14.29 2.66 3.07
N GLN A 151 13.79 1.48 2.68
CA GLN A 151 12.82 1.32 1.60
C GLN A 151 11.50 2.01 1.96
N GLN A 152 11.00 1.81 3.19
CA GLN A 152 9.77 2.45 3.64
C GLN A 152 9.88 3.99 3.61
N GLU A 153 11.01 4.55 4.05
CA GLU A 153 11.25 5.99 3.97
C GLU A 153 11.24 6.49 2.51
N ALA A 154 11.89 5.74 1.60
CA ALA A 154 11.88 6.07 0.17
C ALA A 154 10.48 5.99 -0.45
N ASP A 155 9.69 4.97 -0.09
CA ASP A 155 8.32 4.78 -0.58
C ASP A 155 7.38 5.90 -0.08
N GLU A 156 7.52 6.31 1.19
CA GLU A 156 6.77 7.44 1.75
C GLU A 156 7.11 8.75 1.02
N VAL A 157 8.40 9.01 0.76
CA VAL A 157 8.84 10.18 0.01
C VAL A 157 8.30 10.15 -1.43
N LEU A 158 8.32 9.00 -2.10
CA LEU A 158 7.77 8.86 -3.44
C LEU A 158 6.26 9.11 -3.45
N GLN A 159 5.52 8.57 -2.48
CA GLN A 159 4.09 8.79 -2.36
C GLN A 159 3.75 10.28 -2.14
N ASP A 160 4.51 10.97 -1.29
CA ASP A 160 4.37 12.42 -1.08
C ASP A 160 4.61 13.20 -2.38
N CYS A 161 5.60 12.77 -3.18
CA CYS A 161 5.86 13.37 -4.49
C CYS A 161 4.67 13.18 -5.46
N LEU A 162 4.14 11.96 -5.54
CA LEU A 162 2.99 11.63 -6.39
C LEU A 162 1.74 12.41 -5.96
N ASP A 163 1.48 12.52 -4.67
CA ASP A 163 0.37 13.28 -4.11
C ASP A 163 0.47 14.79 -4.43
N LEU A 164 1.68 15.36 -4.35
CA LEU A 164 1.94 16.75 -4.74
C LEU A 164 1.71 16.99 -6.23
N VAL A 165 2.14 16.04 -7.06
CA VAL A 165 1.92 16.07 -8.51
C VAL A 165 0.45 15.86 -8.87
N GLY A 166 -0.29 15.10 -8.05
CA GLY A 166 -1.66 14.67 -8.31
C GLY A 166 -1.72 13.43 -9.20
N ALA A 167 -0.71 12.57 -9.14
CA ALA A 167 -0.64 11.32 -9.88
C ALA A 167 -1.08 10.13 -9.01
N GLY A 168 -1.57 9.07 -9.65
CA GLY A 168 -1.80 7.78 -9.02
C GLY A 168 -0.48 7.10 -8.61
N THR A 169 -0.58 6.00 -7.86
CA THR A 169 0.57 5.19 -7.42
C THR A 169 1.37 4.61 -8.59
N ASP A 170 0.72 4.42 -9.73
CA ASP A 170 1.29 3.99 -11.01
C ASP A 170 1.76 5.16 -11.89
N GLY A 171 1.79 6.38 -11.35
CA GLY A 171 2.08 7.60 -12.10
C GLY A 171 0.95 8.05 -13.03
N TRP A 172 -0.23 7.40 -12.99
CA TRP A 172 -1.33 7.72 -13.90
C TRP A 172 -1.97 9.07 -13.58
N VAL A 173 -2.29 9.82 -14.63
CA VAL A 173 -3.05 11.09 -14.58
C VAL A 173 -4.05 11.15 -15.72
N SER A 174 -5.19 11.81 -15.50
CA SER A 174 -6.17 12.00 -16.56
C SER A 174 -5.68 13.01 -17.60
N VAL A 175 -6.20 12.89 -18.83
CA VAL A 175 -5.82 13.78 -19.93
C VAL A 175 -6.13 15.25 -19.61
N GLU A 176 -7.20 15.53 -18.86
CA GLU A 176 -7.58 16.89 -18.48
C GLU A 176 -6.61 17.52 -17.47
N HIS A 177 -5.86 16.70 -16.72
CA HIS A 177 -4.97 17.16 -15.65
C HIS A 177 -3.48 16.97 -15.99
N TYR A 178 -3.17 16.35 -17.13
CA TYR A 178 -1.80 16.01 -17.54
C TYR A 178 -0.86 17.22 -17.54
N GLU A 179 -1.22 18.31 -18.22
CA GLU A 179 -0.37 19.51 -18.32
C GLU A 179 -0.11 20.15 -16.94
N GLU A 180 -1.12 20.13 -16.07
CA GLU A 180 -0.98 20.63 -14.70
C GLU A 180 -0.06 19.74 -13.86
N ALA A 181 -0.22 18.42 -13.95
CA ALA A 181 0.63 17.45 -13.27
C ALA A 181 2.09 17.57 -13.73
N MET A 182 2.34 17.70 -15.04
CA MET A 182 3.68 17.92 -15.58
C MET A 182 4.30 19.23 -15.08
N ALA A 183 3.52 20.31 -14.99
CA ALA A 183 3.99 21.58 -14.44
C ALA A 183 4.35 21.46 -12.95
N ARG A 184 3.55 20.71 -12.16
CA ARG A 184 3.84 20.44 -10.74
C ARG A 184 5.07 19.55 -10.57
N SER A 185 5.21 18.49 -11.35
CA SER A 185 6.37 17.60 -11.35
C SER A 185 7.67 18.35 -11.63
N LYS A 186 7.67 19.20 -12.67
CA LYS A 186 8.82 20.05 -12.99
C LYS A 186 9.17 21.00 -11.83
N ARG A 187 8.17 21.64 -11.23
CA ARG A 187 8.37 22.54 -10.10
C ARG A 187 8.94 21.82 -8.88
N LEU A 188 8.43 20.62 -8.58
CA LEU A 188 8.92 19.78 -7.48
C LEU A 188 10.42 19.48 -7.65
N LYS A 189 10.85 19.16 -8.88
CA LYS A 189 12.28 18.96 -9.19
C LYS A 189 13.11 20.22 -9.01
N GLU A 190 12.61 21.37 -9.46
CA GLU A 190 13.28 22.66 -9.29
C GLU A 190 13.45 23.02 -7.80
N ASP A 191 12.41 22.78 -6.99
CA ASP A 191 12.43 23.03 -5.54
C ASP A 191 13.40 22.06 -4.81
N ALA A 192 13.45 20.79 -5.21
CA ALA A 192 14.42 19.82 -4.70
C ALA A 192 15.86 20.24 -5.03
N LEU A 193 16.13 20.60 -6.29
CA LEU A 193 17.43 21.12 -6.72
C LEU A 193 17.81 22.41 -5.99
N ALA A 194 16.86 23.31 -5.73
CA ALA A 194 17.11 24.54 -4.99
C ALA A 194 17.51 24.26 -3.53
N SER A 195 16.88 23.26 -2.92
CA SER A 195 17.09 22.86 -1.53
C SER A 195 18.38 22.06 -1.29
N ALA A 196 18.94 21.45 -2.35
CA ALA A 196 20.15 20.67 -2.26
C ALA A 196 21.35 21.47 -1.72
N THR A 197 22.02 20.89 -0.73
CA THR A 197 23.07 21.52 0.08
C THR A 197 24.47 21.32 -0.48
N SER A 198 24.66 20.37 -1.40
CA SER A 198 25.95 20.05 -2.00
C SER A 198 25.87 19.83 -3.51
N ASP A 199 27.00 19.97 -4.20
CA ASP A 199 27.09 19.67 -5.63
C ASP A 199 26.86 18.18 -5.93
N GLN A 200 27.22 17.30 -4.98
CA GLN A 200 26.96 15.87 -5.08
C GLN A 200 25.46 15.58 -5.04
N GLU A 201 24.75 16.12 -4.06
CA GLU A 201 23.30 15.96 -3.92
C GLU A 201 22.55 16.51 -5.15
N ARG A 202 22.98 17.67 -5.68
CA ARG A 202 22.42 18.22 -6.93
C ARG A 202 22.62 17.27 -8.12
N ALA A 203 23.79 16.63 -8.20
CA ALA A 203 24.08 15.67 -9.26
C ALA A 203 23.22 14.40 -9.13
N GLU A 204 23.05 13.88 -7.91
CA GLU A 204 22.21 12.72 -7.62
C GLU A 204 20.73 12.99 -7.96
N VAL A 205 20.17 14.11 -7.51
CA VAL A 205 18.79 14.53 -7.84
C VAL A 205 18.60 14.70 -9.35
N THR A 206 19.61 15.21 -10.06
CA THR A 206 19.53 15.39 -11.52
C THR A 206 19.56 14.06 -12.26
N ALA A 207 20.37 13.10 -11.80
CA ALA A 207 20.58 11.83 -12.48
C ALA A 207 19.52 10.78 -12.14
N HIS A 208 18.87 10.88 -10.99
CA HIS A 208 17.99 9.85 -10.44
C HIS A 208 16.59 10.38 -10.09
N TRP A 209 16.12 11.42 -10.77
CA TRP A 209 14.79 11.96 -10.49
C TRP A 209 13.71 10.91 -10.84
N PRO A 210 12.87 10.47 -9.89
CA PRO A 210 11.98 9.34 -10.09
C PRO A 210 10.83 9.60 -11.07
N LEU A 211 10.52 10.88 -11.35
CA LEU A 211 9.45 11.29 -12.25
C LEU A 211 9.96 11.79 -13.62
N ASP A 212 11.26 11.65 -13.89
CA ASP A 212 11.80 11.92 -15.22
C ASP A 212 11.44 10.77 -16.16
N ASP A 213 11.31 11.10 -17.44
CA ASP A 213 11.15 10.11 -18.49
C ASP A 213 12.43 9.25 -18.59
N MET A 214 12.26 7.93 -18.59
CA MET A 214 13.35 6.97 -18.66
C MET A 214 13.52 6.51 -20.10
N ASP A 215 14.76 6.46 -20.60
CA ASP A 215 15.03 5.88 -21.92
C ASP A 215 14.85 4.36 -21.87
N GLU A 216 13.66 3.89 -22.28
CA GLU A 216 13.31 2.48 -22.32
C GLU A 216 13.87 1.74 -23.56
N THR A 217 14.62 2.42 -24.45
CA THR A 217 15.11 1.82 -25.70
C THR A 217 15.99 0.59 -25.48
N SER A 218 16.66 0.47 -24.33
CA SER A 218 17.44 -0.72 -23.99
C SER A 218 16.62 -1.92 -23.50
N TYR A 219 15.33 -1.72 -23.21
CA TYR A 219 14.41 -2.73 -22.67
C TYR A 219 13.36 -3.22 -23.69
N MET A 220 13.35 -2.66 -24.90
CA MET A 220 12.53 -3.10 -26.05
C MET A 220 13.34 -3.95 -27.04
#